data_AF-A0A1Y2T2C1-F1
#
_entry.id   AF-A0A1Y2T2C1-F1
#
_cell.length_a   1.000
_cell.length_b   1.000
_cell.length_c   1.000
_cell.angle_alpha   90.00
_cell.angle_beta   90.00
_cell.angle_gamma   90.00
#
_symmetry.space_group_name_H-M   'P 1'
#
loop_
_entity.id
_entity.type
_entity.pdbx_description
1 polymer ?
#
loop_
_entity_poly.entity_id
_entity_poly.type
_entity_poly.pdbx_seq_one_letter_code
_entity_poly.pdbx_strand_id
1 'polypeptide(L)'
;MGMAPEEIAIIMSAIGNHEEEIGNPVHDVSAALILADKSDVHRSRVYNRDVATFDIHDRVNYAVTHSELHAFPAEKVIRLSLTVDTSIIAIMEYFEIFLSRMIMCRRAAAHLGCQFQLVMNENRLL
;
A
#
# COMPACT_ATOMS: atom_id res chain seq x y z
N MET A 1 26.30 4.99 12.08
CA MET A 1 25.53 3.75 12.22
C MET A 1 26.48 2.61 11.83
N GLY A 2 26.96 1.83 12.80
CA GLY A 2 28.00 0.80 12.59
C GLY A 2 27.44 -0.53 12.09
N MET A 3 26.64 -0.50 11.04
CA MET A 3 26.03 -1.70 10.44
C MET A 3 27.02 -2.44 9.54
N ALA A 4 26.84 -3.76 9.41
CA ALA A 4 27.65 -4.55 8.49
C ALA A 4 27.29 -4.24 7.03
N PRO A 5 28.24 -4.31 6.08
CA PRO A 5 27.97 -4.04 4.66
C PRO A 5 26.80 -4.84 4.07
N GLU A 6 26.59 -6.07 4.53
CA GLU A 6 25.51 -6.95 4.07
C GLU A 6 24.13 -6.43 4.48
N GLU A 7 24.00 -5.91 5.71
CA GLU A 7 22.75 -5.33 6.19
C GLU A 7 22.44 -4.01 5.46
N ILE A 8 23.49 -3.21 5.20
CA ILE A 8 23.37 -1.99 4.41
C ILE A 8 22.85 -2.32 3.00
N ALA A 9 23.39 -3.37 2.37
CA ALA A 9 22.95 -3.81 1.05
C ALA A 9 21.46 -4.20 1.02
N ILE A 10 20.97 -4.92 2.04
CA ILE A 10 19.54 -5.28 2.17
C ILE A 10 18.66 -4.03 2.25
N ILE A 11 19.05 -3.05 3.09
CA ILE A 11 18.27 -1.81 3.25
C ILE A 11 18.28 -0.99 1.96
N MET A 12 19.46 -0.76 1.37
CA MET A 12 19.58 0.00 0.13
C MET A 12 18.79 -0.66 -1.01
N SER A 13 18.84 -1.98 -1.11
CA SER A 13 18.07 -2.75 -2.09
C SER A 13 16.56 -2.61 -1.85
N ALA A 14 16.07 -2.70 -0.61
CA ALA A 14 14.67 -2.48 -0.31
C ALA A 14 14.20 -1.08 -0.72
N ILE A 15 14.97 -0.05 -0.34
CA ILE A 15 14.66 1.35 -0.68
C ILE A 15 14.69 1.56 -2.20
N GLY A 16 15.67 1.01 -2.92
CA GLY A 16 15.74 1.17 -4.38
C GLY A 16 14.58 0.49 -5.13
N ASN A 17 13.98 -0.55 -4.54
CA ASN A 17 13.02 -1.40 -5.23
C ASN A 17 11.55 -1.20 -4.81
N HIS A 18 11.23 -0.23 -3.95
CA HIS A 18 9.84 0.07 -3.54
C HIS A 18 9.15 1.15 -4.40
N GLU A 19 9.81 1.64 -5.45
CA GLU A 19 9.25 2.62 -6.39
C GLU A 19 8.17 2.01 -7.30
N GLU A 20 7.08 2.74 -7.58
CA GLU A 20 5.89 2.17 -8.21
C GLU A 20 6.09 1.76 -9.67
N GLU A 21 6.82 2.57 -10.44
CA GLU A 21 6.94 2.37 -11.89
C GLU A 21 7.86 1.19 -12.25
N ILE A 22 8.91 0.96 -11.46
CA ILE A 22 10.02 0.06 -11.81
C ILE A 22 10.41 -0.92 -10.69
N GLY A 23 9.89 -0.75 -9.48
CA GLY A 23 10.27 -1.52 -8.31
C GLY A 23 9.73 -2.94 -8.31
N ASN A 24 10.45 -3.85 -7.65
CA ASN A 24 10.08 -5.26 -7.50
C ASN A 24 10.47 -5.81 -6.12
N PRO A 25 9.66 -6.68 -5.50
CA PRO A 25 10.04 -7.36 -4.27
C PRO A 25 11.17 -8.35 -4.58
N VAL A 26 12.42 -7.97 -4.31
CA VAL A 26 13.64 -8.75 -4.60
C VAL A 26 14.08 -9.64 -3.43
N HIS A 27 13.62 -9.35 -2.22
CA HIS A 27 13.79 -10.13 -1.00
C HIS A 27 12.71 -9.80 0.03
N ASP A 28 12.57 -10.60 1.09
CA ASP A 28 11.52 -10.47 2.11
C ASP A 28 11.39 -9.07 2.70
N VAL A 29 12.51 -8.41 3.04
CA VAL A 29 12.50 -7.03 3.57
C VAL A 29 11.94 -6.03 2.56
N SER A 30 12.26 -6.16 1.26
CA SER A 30 11.70 -5.30 0.22
C SER A 30 10.22 -5.55 -0.01
N ALA A 31 9.77 -6.81 0.08
CA ALA A 31 8.36 -7.15 -0.02
C ALA A 31 7.55 -6.57 1.16
N ALA A 32 8.09 -6.69 2.38
CA ALA A 32 7.49 -6.08 3.57
C ALA A 32 7.43 -4.55 3.46
N LEU A 33 8.50 -3.90 2.97
CA LEU A 33 8.53 -2.46 2.74
C LEU A 33 7.49 -2.02 1.72
N ILE A 34 7.38 -2.71 0.58
CA ILE A 34 6.37 -2.42 -0.45
C ILE A 34 4.96 -2.52 0.14
N LEU A 35 4.67 -3.59 0.88
CA LEU A 35 3.36 -3.75 1.51
C LEU A 35 3.08 -2.61 2.49
N ALA A 36 4.03 -2.26 3.36
CA ALA A 36 3.87 -1.19 4.34
C ALA A 36 3.65 0.18 3.67
N ASP A 37 4.45 0.53 2.66
CA ASP A 37 4.37 1.83 1.98
C ASP A 37 3.13 1.96 1.08
N LYS A 38 2.88 0.95 0.23
CA LYS A 38 1.83 1.03 -0.80
C LYS A 38 0.42 0.78 -0.27
N SER A 39 0.30 0.20 0.93
CA SER A 39 -0.98 0.08 1.63
C SER A 39 -1.28 1.24 2.57
N ASP A 40 -0.33 2.15 2.81
CA ASP A 40 -0.50 3.32 3.67
C ASP A 40 -1.36 4.39 2.97
N VAL A 41 -2.67 4.11 2.96
CA VAL A 41 -3.71 4.99 2.44
C VAL A 41 -4.68 5.29 3.57
N HIS A 42 -4.68 6.53 4.05
CA HIS A 42 -5.56 6.95 5.14
C HIS A 42 -5.63 8.47 5.22
N ARG A 43 -6.77 9.02 5.67
CA ARG A 43 -6.96 10.47 5.80
C ARG A 43 -5.92 11.20 6.64
N SER A 44 -5.30 10.52 7.60
CA SER A 44 -4.24 11.12 8.43
C SER A 44 -2.94 11.38 7.66
N ARG A 45 -2.80 10.85 6.44
CA ARG A 45 -1.69 11.16 5.52
C ARG A 45 -1.83 12.53 4.88
N VAL A 46 -3.04 13.11 4.88
CA VAL A 46 -3.33 14.39 4.28
C VAL A 46 -2.98 15.49 5.28
N TYR A 47 -1.82 16.12 5.08
CA TYR A 47 -1.39 17.26 5.90
C TYR A 47 -2.05 18.56 5.48
N ASN A 48 -2.42 18.68 4.21
CA ASN A 48 -3.15 19.82 3.69
C ASN A 48 -4.52 19.90 4.38
N ARG A 49 -4.83 21.07 4.94
CA ARG A 49 -6.12 21.31 5.63
C ARG A 49 -7.15 21.99 4.75
N ASP A 50 -6.74 22.54 3.61
CA ASP A 50 -7.64 23.22 2.69
C ASP A 50 -8.08 22.24 1.59
N VAL A 51 -9.28 21.67 1.79
CA VAL A 51 -9.89 20.70 0.87
C VAL A 51 -10.00 21.23 -0.57
N ALA A 52 -10.13 22.55 -0.75
CA ALA A 52 -10.22 23.15 -2.08
C ALA A 52 -8.91 23.06 -2.88
N THR A 53 -7.79 22.77 -2.20
CA THR A 53 -6.45 22.70 -2.79
C THR A 53 -5.89 21.28 -2.84
N PHE A 54 -6.70 20.26 -2.53
CA PHE A 54 -6.26 18.87 -2.57
C PHE A 54 -5.85 18.46 -3.98
N ASP A 55 -4.70 17.78 -4.08
CA ASP A 55 -4.35 17.04 -5.28
C ASP A 55 -5.12 15.70 -5.36
N ILE A 56 -4.84 14.91 -6.40
CA ILE A 56 -5.50 13.63 -6.61
C ILE A 56 -5.21 12.61 -5.48
N HIS A 57 -4.00 12.65 -4.91
CA HIS A 57 -3.60 11.74 -3.83
C HIS A 57 -4.23 12.14 -2.51
N ASP A 58 -4.26 13.44 -2.22
CA ASP A 58 -4.91 14.01 -1.05
C ASP A 58 -6.40 13.66 -1.05
N ARG A 59 -7.09 13.81 -2.19
CA ARG A 59 -8.51 13.44 -2.32
C ARG A 59 -8.74 11.96 -2.02
N VAL A 60 -7.92 11.08 -2.58
CA VAL A 60 -8.04 9.63 -2.33
C VAL A 60 -7.77 9.30 -0.87
N ASN A 61 -6.67 9.78 -0.31
CA ASN A 61 -6.34 9.54 1.09
C ASN A 61 -7.42 10.07 2.03
N TYR A 62 -7.92 11.29 1.79
CA TYR A 62 -8.95 11.92 2.62
C TYR A 62 -10.26 11.14 2.65
N ALA A 63 -10.65 10.55 1.51
CA ALA A 63 -11.83 9.70 1.40
C ALA A 63 -11.67 8.38 2.18
N VAL A 64 -10.46 7.90 2.43
CA VAL A 64 -10.21 6.69 3.22
C VAL A 64 -10.27 7.02 4.71
N THR A 65 -11.41 6.66 5.32
CA THR A 65 -11.75 6.95 6.72
C THR A 65 -11.21 5.94 7.72
N HIS A 66 -10.93 4.73 7.24
CA HIS A 66 -10.33 3.64 7.99
C HIS A 66 -9.47 2.81 7.04
N SER A 67 -8.32 2.34 7.51
CA SER A 67 -7.35 1.56 6.75
C SER A 67 -6.61 0.62 7.69
N GLU A 68 -6.62 -0.67 7.36
CA GLU A 68 -5.95 -1.71 8.14
C GLU A 68 -5.30 -2.75 7.22
N LEU A 69 -4.01 -2.99 7.42
CA LEU A 69 -3.29 -4.09 6.79
C LEU A 69 -3.08 -5.21 7.81
N HIS A 70 -3.62 -6.39 7.53
CA HIS A 70 -3.53 -7.55 8.43
C HIS A 70 -2.96 -8.78 7.72
N ALA A 71 -2.05 -9.49 8.38
CA ALA A 71 -1.50 -10.75 7.91
C ALA A 71 -2.18 -11.94 8.61
N PHE A 72 -2.62 -12.93 7.83
CA PHE A 72 -3.26 -14.16 8.29
C PHE A 72 -2.35 -15.35 7.93
N PRO A 73 -1.42 -15.76 8.80
CA PRO A 73 -0.41 -16.77 8.47
C PRO A 73 -1.01 -18.13 8.11
N ALA A 74 -2.07 -18.55 8.81
CA ALA A 74 -2.74 -19.83 8.56
C ALA A 74 -3.38 -19.90 7.17
N GLU A 75 -3.90 -18.76 6.68
CA GLU A 75 -4.56 -18.64 5.38
C GLU A 75 -3.57 -18.26 4.26
N LYS A 76 -2.33 -17.92 4.61
CA LYS A 76 -1.33 -17.30 3.70
C LYS A 76 -1.91 -16.08 2.98
N VAL A 77 -2.54 -15.20 3.75
CA VAL A 77 -3.23 -14.01 3.21
C VAL A 77 -2.68 -12.75 3.87
N ILE A 78 -2.49 -11.71 3.08
CA ILE A 78 -2.26 -10.34 3.55
C ILE A 78 -3.42 -9.49 3.02
N ARG A 79 -4.24 -8.95 3.92
CA ARG A 79 -5.48 -8.23 3.57
C ARG A 79 -5.35 -6.75 3.92
N LEU A 80 -5.61 -5.90 2.94
CA LEU A 80 -5.86 -4.47 3.15
C LEU A 80 -7.38 -4.25 3.20
N SER A 81 -7.87 -3.74 4.32
CA SER A 81 -9.27 -3.40 4.55
C SER A 81 -9.41 -1.89 4.63
N LEU A 82 -10.22 -1.31 3.75
CA LEU A 82 -10.45 0.13 3.68
C LEU A 82 -11.93 0.46 3.88
N THR A 83 -12.20 1.56 4.57
CA THR A 83 -13.52 2.22 4.53
C THR A 83 -13.39 3.52 3.76
N VAL A 84 -14.03 3.59 2.60
CA VAL A 84 -13.96 4.71 1.67
C VAL A 84 -15.29 5.48 1.71
N ASP A 85 -15.23 6.77 1.99
CA ASP A 85 -16.35 7.69 1.88
C ASP A 85 -16.65 7.97 0.40
N THR A 86 -17.65 7.25 -0.13
CA THR A 86 -18.02 7.34 -1.54
C THR A 86 -18.76 8.62 -1.92
N SER A 87 -19.02 9.52 -0.96
CA SER A 87 -19.51 10.87 -1.26
C SER A 87 -18.39 11.82 -1.72
N ILE A 88 -17.12 11.45 -1.45
CA ILE A 88 -15.93 12.25 -1.79
C ILE A 88 -15.30 11.79 -3.11
N ILE A 89 -15.16 10.47 -3.30
CA ILE A 89 -14.65 9.85 -4.54
C ILE A 89 -15.45 8.60 -4.90
N ALA A 90 -15.45 8.21 -6.18
CA ALA A 90 -15.91 6.90 -6.59
C ALA A 90 -14.84 5.81 -6.31
N ILE A 91 -15.25 4.55 -6.12
CA ILE A 91 -14.30 3.42 -5.98
C ILE A 91 -13.41 3.29 -7.24
N MET A 92 -13.96 3.55 -8.43
CA MET A 92 -13.17 3.54 -9.67
C MET A 92 -12.07 4.61 -9.68
N GLU A 93 -12.34 5.78 -9.11
CA GLU A 93 -11.36 6.87 -9.02
C GLU A 93 -10.20 6.51 -8.08
N TYR A 94 -10.47 5.76 -6.99
CA TYR A 94 -9.39 5.16 -6.18
C TYR A 94 -8.48 4.29 -7.06
N PHE A 95 -9.06 3.42 -7.90
CA PHE A 95 -8.25 2.53 -8.74
C PHE A 95 -7.50 3.28 -9.84
N GLU A 96 -8.09 4.30 -10.44
CA GLU A 96 -7.39 5.12 -11.43
C GLU A 96 -6.07 5.69 -10.87
N ILE A 97 -6.06 6.02 -9.59
CA ILE A 97 -4.91 6.66 -8.93
C ILE A 97 -3.99 5.60 -8.28
N PHE A 98 -4.54 4.60 -7.57
CA PHE A 98 -3.76 3.66 -6.73
C PHE A 98 -3.71 2.21 -7.23
N LEU A 99 -4.19 1.90 -8.44
CA LEU A 99 -4.12 0.53 -8.96
C LEU A 99 -2.68 0.01 -9.07
N SER A 100 -1.72 0.85 -9.50
CA SER A 100 -0.29 0.51 -9.55
C SER A 100 0.21 0.00 -8.19
N ARG A 101 -0.11 0.74 -7.13
CA ARG A 101 0.21 0.42 -5.73
C ARG A 101 -0.35 -0.94 -5.33
N MET A 102 -1.61 -1.21 -5.63
CA MET A 102 -2.27 -2.48 -5.28
C MET A 102 -1.67 -3.67 -6.06
N ILE A 103 -1.29 -3.46 -7.32
CA ILE A 103 -0.56 -4.47 -8.10
C ILE A 103 0.80 -4.76 -7.44
N MET A 104 1.48 -3.73 -6.94
CA MET A 104 2.76 -3.86 -6.24
C MET A 104 2.60 -4.64 -4.93
N CYS A 105 1.58 -4.32 -4.11
CA CYS A 105 1.22 -5.09 -2.91
C CYS A 105 0.96 -6.56 -3.24
N ARG A 106 0.24 -6.84 -4.35
CA ARG A 106 -0.01 -8.21 -4.81
C ARG A 106 1.27 -8.97 -5.14
N ARG A 107 2.20 -8.35 -5.85
CA ARG A 107 3.51 -8.95 -6.16
C ARG A 107 4.33 -9.18 -4.88
N ALA A 108 4.32 -8.23 -3.96
CA ALA A 108 5.04 -8.32 -2.70
C ALA A 108 4.49 -9.44 -1.80
N ALA A 109 3.16 -9.54 -1.65
CA ALA A 109 2.55 -10.65 -0.93
C ALA A 109 2.92 -12.00 -1.58
N ALA A 110 2.88 -12.09 -2.92
CA ALA A 110 3.24 -13.30 -3.63
C ALA A 110 4.71 -13.70 -3.41
N HIS A 111 5.63 -12.73 -3.33
CA HIS A 111 7.04 -12.98 -2.95
C HIS A 111 7.15 -13.64 -1.57
N LEU A 112 6.34 -13.19 -0.61
CA LEU A 112 6.24 -13.78 0.73
C LEU A 112 5.43 -15.09 0.78
N GLY A 113 5.06 -15.66 -0.38
CA GLY A 113 4.24 -16.87 -0.46
C GLY A 113 2.80 -16.69 0.02
N CYS A 114 2.29 -15.45 0.02
CA CYS A 114 0.95 -15.08 0.44
C CYS A 114 0.10 -14.52 -0.72
N GLN A 115 -1.22 -14.57 -0.57
CA GLN A 115 -2.15 -13.85 -1.44
C GLN A 115 -2.44 -12.47 -0.86
N PHE A 116 -2.36 -11.42 -1.69
CA PHE A 116 -2.88 -10.11 -1.32
C PHE A 116 -4.38 -10.03 -1.55
N GLN A 117 -5.10 -9.39 -0.63
CA GLN A 117 -6.54 -9.18 -0.72
C GLN A 117 -6.87 -7.72 -0.45
N LEU A 118 -7.71 -7.13 -1.30
CA LEU A 118 -8.23 -5.77 -1.07
C LEU A 118 -9.72 -5.85 -0.77
N VAL A 119 -10.12 -5.33 0.38
CA VAL A 119 -11.51 -5.19 0.80
C VAL A 119 -11.81 -3.72 0.98
N MET A 120 -12.84 -3.20 0.30
CA MET A 120 -13.32 -1.83 0.46
C MET A 120 -14.80 -1.85 0.79
N ASN A 121 -15.20 -1.18 1.87
CA ASN A 121 -16.60 -1.11 2.30
C ASN A 121 -17.25 -2.50 2.32
N GLU A 122 -16.57 -3.46 2.96
CA GLU A 122 -16.98 -4.88 3.08
C GLU A 122 -17.00 -5.69 1.78
N ASN A 123 -16.73 -5.07 0.64
CA ASN A 123 -16.66 -5.74 -0.66
C ASN A 123 -15.23 -6.14 -0.99
N ARG A 124 -15.01 -7.42 -1.32
CA ARG A 124 -13.74 -7.91 -1.83
C ARG A 124 -13.57 -7.55 -3.30
N LEU A 125 -12.43 -6.95 -3.63
CA LEU A 125 -12.14 -6.44 -4.98
C LEU A 125 -10.93 -7.13 -5.65
N LEU A 126 -9.93 -7.54 -4.86
CA LEU A 126 -8.74 -8.29 -5.28
C LEU A 126 -8.46 -9.47 -4.33
#